data_AF-A0A4U0X9R7-F1
#
_entry.id   AF-A0A4U0X9R7-F1
#
_cell.length_a   1.000
_cell.length_b   1.000
_cell.length_c   1.000
_cell.angle_alpha   90.00
_cell.angle_beta   90.00
_cell.angle_gamma   90.00
#
_symmetry.space_group_name_H-M   'P 1'
#
loop_
_entity.id
_entity.type
_entity.pdbx_description
1 polymer ?
#
loop_
_entity_poly.entity_id
_entity_poly.type
_entity_poly.pdbx_seq_one_letter_code
_entity_poly.pdbx_strand_id
1 'polypeptide(L)'
;MEPFTLIEETPSPPAPTPHHLFTNVLSLTSSKTADHDLQYIAALRAAHPAQIVTTCPTYNIPLRAFAAAGHATCELDTTTDAFASWRGFNPPRLRQNRGTLAESVHFGKFHYQWNREDFILFTVGGMQYILKERRGSEDVYGPSQITDALIQTVGDWLLGDQEVVWVFDLYWQRSKGLYHEVMKATWEKVILDESIKKDLTSVTNKFFSSKQVYEDLGVPWKRGLLFHGPPGNGKTISIKALMHTLLSRKDPIPTLYVRHAPQTYHIRSVFQQARALAPCMLILEDVETIVTPQTRSYFFNEMDGLENNDGIFVVASTNFLDRLDPGLSKRPSRFDRKYLFPLPNEHERTLYCEYWYHKLEHNAAIVFPRKLAPAMARITPGFSFAFLQECFVATLLILARGEDDAYSAPRGGGHDDNGLDKYEMWRVFKQQADILRKEVEGQEGQQLTAWREDREQQLPTTYADMGEPTDNLRRPHNEQWSTHPDTVLPDLERLRVREEEVLPELPYPAIKGRYLNSAAFDYRL
;
A
#
# COMPACT_ATOMS: atom_id res chain seq x y z
N MET A 1 45.15 30.23 -78.46
CA MET A 1 44.38 30.72 -77.29
C MET A 1 43.05 30.00 -77.33
N GLU A 2 42.88 28.97 -76.51
CA GLU A 2 41.57 28.34 -76.31
C GLU A 2 40.69 29.24 -75.42
N PRO A 3 39.37 29.26 -75.62
CA PRO A 3 38.47 30.06 -74.79
C PRO A 3 38.26 29.39 -73.42
N PHE A 4 38.30 30.20 -72.37
CA PHE A 4 37.98 29.79 -71.00
C PHE A 4 36.45 29.71 -70.83
N THR A 5 35.97 28.60 -70.29
CA THR A 5 34.58 28.42 -69.89
C THR A 5 34.43 28.85 -68.42
N LEU A 6 33.56 29.83 -68.15
CA LEU A 6 33.15 30.18 -66.80
C LEU A 6 32.34 29.01 -66.21
N ILE A 7 32.80 28.47 -65.08
CA ILE A 7 32.03 27.53 -64.26
C ILE A 7 31.11 28.37 -63.38
N GLU A 8 29.80 28.33 -63.62
CA GLU A 8 28.81 28.89 -62.71
C GLU A 8 28.86 28.11 -61.38
N GLU A 9 28.98 28.83 -60.27
CA GLU A 9 28.88 28.26 -58.93
C GLU A 9 27.52 27.56 -58.78
N THR A 10 27.56 26.27 -58.46
CA THR A 10 26.36 25.49 -58.18
C THR A 10 25.68 26.08 -56.94
N PRO A 11 24.38 26.41 -56.98
CA PRO A 11 23.69 26.97 -55.82
C PRO A 11 23.80 25.97 -54.66
N SER A 12 24.23 26.48 -53.50
CA SER A 12 24.25 25.75 -52.23
C SER A 12 22.94 24.98 -52.05
N PRO A 13 22.96 23.70 -51.61
CA PRO A 13 21.73 22.95 -51.38
C PRO A 13 20.85 23.74 -50.41
N PRO A 14 19.53 23.80 -50.62
CA PRO A 14 18.62 24.45 -49.69
C PRO A 14 18.85 23.85 -48.31
N ALA A 15 18.96 24.72 -47.29
CA ALA A 15 19.09 24.28 -45.91
C ALA A 15 18.02 23.21 -45.62
N PRO A 16 18.36 22.09 -44.97
CA PRO A 16 17.41 21.01 -44.74
C PRO A 16 16.19 21.61 -44.03
N THR A 17 15.03 21.50 -44.68
CA THR A 17 13.75 21.90 -44.09
C THR A 17 13.65 21.18 -42.75
N PRO A 18 13.39 21.90 -41.63
CA PRO A 18 13.31 21.27 -40.32
C PRO A 18 12.32 20.12 -40.39
N HIS A 19 12.80 18.89 -40.18
CA HIS A 19 11.93 17.73 -40.15
C HIS A 19 10.99 17.87 -38.96
N HIS A 20 9.73 18.20 -39.23
CA HIS A 20 8.67 18.32 -38.24
C HIS A 20 8.20 16.93 -37.77
N LEU A 21 9.11 16.20 -37.11
CA LEU A 21 8.90 14.83 -36.62
C LEU A 21 7.63 14.73 -35.76
N PHE A 22 7.35 15.74 -34.94
CA PHE A 22 6.12 15.82 -34.14
C PHE A 22 4.86 15.76 -35.00
N THR A 23 4.81 16.53 -36.11
CA THR A 23 3.68 16.53 -37.05
C THR A 23 3.52 15.18 -37.74
N ASN A 24 4.64 14.53 -38.07
CA ASN A 24 4.62 13.19 -38.66
C ASN A 24 4.10 12.14 -37.68
N VAL A 25 4.57 12.16 -36.42
CA VAL A 25 4.08 11.27 -35.36
C VAL A 25 2.60 11.52 -35.13
N LEU A 26 2.18 12.77 -34.93
CA LEU A 26 0.77 13.13 -34.74
C LEU A 26 -0.11 12.63 -35.89
N SER A 27 0.30 12.82 -37.14
CA SER A 27 -0.44 12.33 -38.32
C SER A 27 -0.50 10.81 -38.40
N LEU A 28 0.54 10.09 -37.98
CA LEU A 28 0.56 8.64 -37.91
C LEU A 28 -0.34 8.12 -36.78
N THR A 29 -0.45 8.89 -35.70
CA THR A 29 -1.18 8.56 -34.49
C THR A 29 -2.40 9.46 -34.29
N SER A 30 -3.16 9.79 -35.34
CA SER A 30 -4.40 10.60 -35.25
C SER A 30 -5.65 9.91 -35.80
N SER A 31 -5.61 8.60 -36.04
CA SER A 31 -6.76 7.80 -36.47
C SER A 31 -7.78 7.55 -35.33
N LYS A 32 -8.93 6.92 -35.59
CA LYS A 32 -10.06 6.85 -34.62
C LYS A 32 -9.78 6.19 -33.26
N THR A 33 -8.65 5.49 -33.09
CA THR A 33 -8.04 5.35 -31.76
C THR A 33 -6.55 5.60 -31.91
N ALA A 34 -6.13 6.72 -31.38
CA ALA A 34 -4.86 7.37 -31.57
C ALA A 34 -4.48 8.01 -30.25
N ASP A 35 -3.21 7.93 -29.89
CA ASP A 35 -2.61 8.51 -28.69
C ASP A 35 -3.33 9.80 -28.23
N HIS A 36 -4.17 9.66 -27.20
CA HIS A 36 -5.03 10.75 -26.72
C HIS A 36 -4.19 11.91 -26.18
N ASP A 37 -3.03 11.60 -25.58
CA ASP A 37 -2.14 12.62 -25.01
C ASP A 37 -1.60 13.55 -26.10
N LEU A 38 -1.20 13.00 -27.24
CA LEU A 38 -0.73 13.81 -28.38
C LEU A 38 -1.84 14.71 -28.93
N GLN A 39 -3.08 14.23 -28.98
CA GLN A 39 -4.23 15.04 -29.41
C GLN A 39 -4.52 16.19 -28.43
N TYR A 40 -4.50 15.92 -27.12
CA TYR A 40 -4.70 16.97 -26.11
C TYR A 40 -3.57 18.00 -26.14
N ILE A 41 -2.31 17.58 -26.26
CA ILE A 41 -1.17 18.49 -26.37
C ILE A 41 -1.31 19.39 -27.61
N ALA A 42 -1.66 18.81 -28.76
CA ALA A 42 -1.84 19.57 -29.99
C ALA A 42 -2.97 20.61 -29.87
N ALA A 43 -4.12 20.20 -29.32
CA ALA A 43 -5.26 21.08 -29.10
C ALA A 43 -4.93 22.22 -28.12
N LEU A 44 -4.27 21.91 -26.99
CA LEU A 44 -3.87 22.92 -26.00
C LEU A 44 -2.85 23.91 -26.57
N ARG A 45 -1.86 23.44 -27.34
CA ARG A 45 -0.89 24.33 -28.01
C ARG A 45 -1.56 25.24 -29.04
N ALA A 46 -2.57 24.74 -29.77
CA ALA A 46 -3.33 25.54 -30.73
C ALA A 46 -4.20 26.60 -30.03
N ALA A 47 -4.82 26.25 -28.90
CA ALA A 47 -5.63 27.16 -28.11
C ALA A 47 -4.80 28.19 -27.31
N HIS A 48 -3.57 27.82 -26.92
CA HIS A 48 -2.68 28.63 -26.08
C HIS A 48 -1.29 28.84 -26.72
N PRO A 49 -1.19 29.48 -27.90
CA PRO A 49 0.06 29.55 -28.67
C PRO A 49 1.18 30.38 -28.02
N ALA A 50 0.86 31.18 -26.99
CA ALA A 50 1.84 31.96 -26.24
C ALA A 50 2.44 31.20 -25.04
N GLN A 51 1.83 30.08 -24.64
CA GLN A 51 2.15 29.35 -23.42
C GLN A 51 2.85 28.03 -23.73
N ILE A 52 3.76 27.65 -22.84
CA ILE A 52 4.41 26.35 -22.84
C ILE A 52 3.45 25.34 -22.21
N VAL A 53 3.23 24.21 -22.88
CA VAL A 53 2.41 23.09 -22.38
C VAL A 53 3.34 21.98 -21.89
N THR A 54 3.36 21.75 -20.58
CA THR A 54 4.11 20.65 -19.93
C THR A 54 3.16 19.55 -19.52
N THR A 55 3.46 18.30 -19.84
CA THR A 55 2.61 17.14 -19.50
C THR A 55 3.26 16.26 -18.47
N CYS A 56 2.47 15.79 -17.51
CA CYS A 56 2.93 14.77 -16.57
C CYS A 56 1.76 13.93 -16.04
N PRO A 57 2.00 12.67 -15.62
CA PRO A 57 0.97 11.88 -14.97
C PRO A 57 0.64 12.40 -13.57
N THR A 58 -0.65 12.42 -13.23
CA THR A 58 -1.17 12.87 -11.93
C THR A 58 -0.66 12.01 -10.76
N TYR A 59 -0.38 10.73 -10.98
CA TYR A 59 0.18 9.85 -9.96
C TYR A 59 1.65 10.14 -9.66
N ASN A 60 2.40 10.68 -10.63
CA ASN A 60 3.81 11.04 -10.48
C ASN A 60 3.94 12.39 -9.76
N ILE A 61 3.25 13.42 -10.28
CA ILE A 61 3.29 14.78 -9.73
C ILE A 61 1.87 15.20 -9.32
N PRO A 62 1.39 14.92 -8.11
CA PRO A 62 -0.01 15.15 -7.77
C PRO A 62 -0.27 16.61 -7.35
N LEU A 63 -0.29 17.53 -8.32
CA LEU A 63 -0.42 18.98 -8.11
C LEU A 63 -1.63 19.37 -7.26
N ARG A 64 -2.76 18.70 -7.46
CA ARG A 64 -3.99 18.92 -6.68
C ARG A 64 -3.83 18.50 -5.20
N ALA A 65 -3.10 17.41 -4.93
CA ALA A 65 -2.81 16.98 -3.57
C ALA A 65 -1.79 17.91 -2.88
N PHE A 66 -0.80 18.37 -3.63
CA PHE A 66 0.16 19.38 -3.16
C PHE A 66 -0.53 20.69 -2.76
N ALA A 67 -1.48 21.16 -3.57
CA ALA A 67 -2.32 22.31 -3.25
C ALA A 67 -3.24 22.04 -2.04
N ALA A 68 -3.90 20.89 -1.99
CA ALA A 68 -4.75 20.51 -0.85
C ALA A 68 -3.97 20.37 0.48
N ALA A 69 -2.67 20.13 0.42
CA ALA A 69 -1.77 20.13 1.58
C ALA A 69 -1.34 21.55 2.01
N GLY A 70 -1.78 22.60 1.30
CA GLY A 70 -1.54 24.00 1.64
C GLY A 70 -0.30 24.61 1.01
N HIS A 71 0.37 23.91 0.08
CA HIS A 71 1.59 24.42 -0.57
C HIS A 71 1.32 25.25 -1.84
N ALA A 72 0.11 25.18 -2.37
CA ALA A 72 -0.34 25.90 -3.56
C ALA A 72 -1.86 26.11 -3.49
N THR A 73 -2.43 26.95 -4.36
CA THR A 73 -3.87 27.02 -4.59
C THR A 73 -4.23 26.30 -5.89
N CYS A 74 -5.39 25.65 -5.91
CA CYS A 74 -5.90 24.95 -7.08
C CYS A 74 -7.42 25.05 -7.10
N GLU A 75 -7.94 25.94 -7.93
CA GLU A 75 -9.36 26.25 -8.01
C GLU A 75 -9.91 25.79 -9.35
N LEU A 76 -10.98 25.00 -9.33
CA LEU A 76 -11.64 24.54 -10.55
C LEU A 76 -12.30 25.74 -11.24
N ASP A 77 -11.96 25.95 -12.50
CA ASP A 77 -12.59 26.97 -13.34
C ASP A 77 -13.88 26.41 -13.92
N THR A 78 -15.01 26.79 -13.31
CA THR A 78 -16.35 26.43 -13.79
C THR A 78 -16.98 27.53 -14.63
N THR A 79 -16.24 28.61 -14.90
CA THR A 79 -16.78 29.81 -15.54
C THR A 79 -16.41 29.90 -17.01
N THR A 80 -15.20 29.46 -17.36
CA THR A 80 -14.69 29.56 -18.73
C THR A 80 -14.58 28.22 -19.45
N ASP A 81 -14.81 27.10 -18.75
CA ASP A 81 -14.76 25.76 -19.33
C ASP A 81 -15.75 24.80 -18.66
N ALA A 82 -16.12 23.75 -19.40
CA ALA A 82 -16.87 22.63 -18.84
C ALA A 82 -15.93 21.71 -18.04
N PHE A 83 -16.49 20.95 -17.11
CA PHE A 83 -15.75 19.91 -16.39
C PHE A 83 -16.57 18.62 -16.34
N ALA A 84 -15.90 17.49 -16.30
CA ALA A 84 -16.51 16.19 -16.05
C ALA A 84 -16.02 15.64 -14.72
N SER A 85 -16.95 15.33 -13.82
CA SER A 85 -16.64 14.77 -12.51
C SER A 85 -17.38 13.46 -12.28
N TRP A 86 -16.69 12.51 -11.67
CA TRP A 86 -17.30 11.31 -11.11
C TRP A 86 -17.69 11.56 -9.66
N ARG A 87 -18.91 11.14 -9.32
CA ARG A 87 -19.45 11.22 -7.97
C ARG A 87 -19.41 9.82 -7.37
N GLY A 88 -18.81 9.70 -6.19
CA GLY A 88 -18.73 8.46 -5.44
C GLY A 88 -19.36 8.60 -4.07
N PHE A 89 -19.81 7.48 -3.51
CA PHE A 89 -20.18 7.42 -2.10
C PHE A 89 -19.03 6.80 -1.31
N ASN A 90 -18.48 7.55 -0.35
CA ASN A 90 -17.52 7.02 0.60
C ASN A 90 -18.28 6.49 1.82
N PRO A 91 -18.36 5.16 1.99
CA PRO A 91 -19.09 4.59 3.11
C PRO A 91 -18.39 4.95 4.43
N PRO A 92 -19.17 5.15 5.51
CA PRO A 92 -18.60 5.36 6.81
C PRO A 92 -17.98 4.05 7.34
N ARG A 93 -17.02 4.17 8.27
CA ARG A 93 -16.44 2.99 8.93
C ARG A 93 -17.50 2.12 9.64
N LEU A 94 -18.54 2.74 10.18
CA LEU A 94 -19.66 2.07 10.83
C LEU A 94 -20.94 2.43 10.09
N ARG A 95 -21.74 1.43 9.70
CA ARG A 95 -22.98 1.59 8.91
C ARG A 95 -24.00 2.55 9.54
N GLN A 96 -23.98 2.67 10.88
CA GLN A 96 -24.84 3.58 11.64
C GLN A 96 -24.50 5.06 11.46
N ASN A 97 -23.28 5.36 11.02
CA ASN A 97 -22.89 6.72 10.68
C ASN A 97 -23.35 7.04 9.26
N ARG A 98 -23.36 8.32 8.88
CA ARG A 98 -23.59 8.72 7.48
C ARG A 98 -22.28 8.66 6.70
N GLY A 99 -22.34 8.09 5.50
CA GLY A 99 -21.24 8.21 4.54
C GLY A 99 -21.17 9.62 3.97
N THR A 100 -20.15 9.88 3.17
CA THR A 100 -19.96 11.17 2.53
C THR A 100 -19.93 11.00 1.03
N LEU A 101 -20.56 11.91 0.29
CA LEU A 101 -20.29 12.02 -1.14
C LEU A 101 -18.85 12.50 -1.34
N ALA A 102 -18.21 11.94 -2.34
CA ALA A 102 -16.91 12.34 -2.80
C ALA A 102 -16.99 12.64 -4.29
N GLU A 103 -16.14 13.55 -4.74
CA GLU A 103 -16.09 13.99 -6.13
C GLU A 103 -14.67 13.86 -6.65
N SER A 104 -14.55 13.30 -7.85
CA SER A 104 -13.31 13.19 -8.58
C SER A 104 -13.49 13.86 -9.93
N VAL A 105 -12.90 15.04 -10.11
CA VAL A 105 -12.83 15.71 -11.41
C VAL A 105 -11.94 14.88 -12.33
N HIS A 106 -12.55 14.27 -13.36
CA HIS A 106 -11.89 13.46 -14.38
C HIS A 106 -11.43 14.32 -15.56
N PHE A 107 -12.23 15.30 -15.95
CA PHE A 107 -11.84 16.36 -16.88
C PHE A 107 -12.08 17.72 -16.23
N GLY A 108 -11.13 18.64 -16.26
CA GLY A 108 -11.38 19.99 -15.81
C GLY A 108 -10.18 20.93 -15.95
N LYS A 109 -10.49 22.21 -16.09
CA LYS A 109 -9.56 23.33 -16.07
C LYS A 109 -9.47 23.92 -14.66
N PHE A 110 -8.28 24.29 -14.24
CA PHE A 110 -8.02 24.84 -12.92
C PHE A 110 -7.12 26.08 -13.03
N HIS A 111 -7.42 27.07 -12.20
CA HIS A 111 -6.47 28.13 -11.84
C HIS A 111 -5.55 27.60 -10.75
N TYR A 112 -4.26 27.52 -11.06
CA TYR A 112 -3.26 27.00 -10.14
C TYR A 112 -2.25 28.09 -9.81
N GLN A 113 -2.03 28.34 -8.52
CA GLN A 113 -1.07 29.35 -8.09
C GLN A 113 -0.05 28.74 -7.13
N TRP A 114 1.23 28.95 -7.43
CA TRP A 114 2.33 28.51 -6.59
C TRP A 114 3.46 29.53 -6.64
N ASN A 115 4.03 29.88 -5.49
CA ASN A 115 5.14 30.84 -5.38
C ASN A 115 4.92 32.18 -6.12
N ARG A 116 3.69 32.72 -6.07
CA ARG A 116 3.25 33.94 -6.78
C ARG A 116 3.27 33.83 -8.31
N GLU A 117 3.34 32.62 -8.84
CA GLU A 117 3.22 32.32 -10.25
C GLU A 117 1.85 31.71 -10.53
N ASP A 118 1.19 32.21 -11.56
CA ASP A 118 -0.07 31.64 -12.06
C ASP A 118 0.18 30.63 -13.18
N PHE A 119 -0.62 29.57 -13.18
CA PHE A 119 -0.63 28.51 -14.18
C PHE A 119 -2.07 28.18 -14.55
N ILE A 120 -2.28 27.71 -15.77
CA ILE A 120 -3.52 27.02 -16.14
C ILE A 120 -3.22 25.53 -16.09
N LEU A 121 -4.02 24.79 -15.31
CA LEU A 121 -3.88 23.34 -15.17
C LEU A 121 -5.09 22.66 -15.77
N PHE A 122 -4.88 21.77 -16.74
CA PHE A 122 -5.91 20.83 -17.18
C PHE A 122 -5.65 19.45 -16.59
N THR A 123 -6.69 18.77 -16.15
CA THR A 123 -6.65 17.33 -15.79
C THR A 123 -7.52 16.57 -16.76
N VAL A 124 -7.02 15.46 -17.30
CA VAL A 124 -7.77 14.51 -18.14
C VAL A 124 -7.42 13.09 -17.70
N GLY A 125 -8.35 12.44 -17.01
CA GLY A 125 -8.14 11.11 -16.41
C GLY A 125 -6.92 11.07 -15.49
N GLY A 126 -5.96 10.22 -15.85
CA GLY A 126 -4.69 10.07 -15.12
C GLY A 126 -3.61 11.09 -15.49
N MET A 127 -3.84 11.96 -16.46
CA MET A 127 -2.86 12.91 -16.99
C MET A 127 -3.22 14.36 -16.62
N GLN A 128 -2.21 15.22 -16.57
CA GLN A 128 -2.38 16.65 -16.37
C GLN A 128 -1.45 17.46 -17.27
N TYR A 129 -1.90 18.65 -17.64
CA TYR A 129 -1.26 19.55 -18.59
C TYR A 129 -1.13 20.92 -17.93
N ILE A 130 0.11 21.35 -17.72
CA ILE A 130 0.46 22.59 -17.03
C ILE A 130 0.84 23.61 -18.09
N LEU A 131 0.10 24.71 -18.14
CA LEU A 131 0.32 25.79 -19.08
C LEU A 131 0.93 26.98 -18.35
N LYS A 132 2.06 27.46 -18.86
CA LYS A 132 2.78 28.62 -18.31
C LYS A 132 3.25 29.55 -19.41
N GLU A 133 3.12 30.86 -19.18
CA GLU A 133 3.69 31.88 -20.06
C GLU A 133 5.21 31.75 -20.13
N ARG A 134 5.74 31.88 -21.34
CA ARG A 134 7.19 31.87 -21.60
C ARG A 134 7.91 33.01 -20.87
N ARG A 135 9.15 32.78 -20.46
CA ARG A 135 10.06 33.81 -19.94
C ARG A 135 11.32 33.94 -20.79
N GLY A 136 11.73 35.18 -21.04
CA GLY A 136 12.97 35.48 -21.75
C GLY A 136 13.02 34.83 -23.13
N SER A 137 14.02 33.97 -23.34
CA SER A 137 14.27 33.26 -24.61
C SER A 137 13.77 31.82 -24.62
N GLU A 138 12.85 31.44 -23.74
CA GLU A 138 12.25 30.09 -23.75
C GLU A 138 11.51 29.80 -25.07
N ASP A 139 11.70 28.59 -25.59
CA ASP A 139 10.95 28.06 -26.73
C ASP A 139 9.56 27.60 -26.25
N VAL A 140 8.51 27.94 -27.02
CA VAL A 140 7.12 27.57 -26.70
C VAL A 140 6.88 26.05 -26.70
N TYR A 141 7.71 25.29 -27.41
CA TYR A 141 7.68 23.83 -27.46
C TYR A 141 8.69 23.19 -26.50
N GLY A 142 9.52 24.00 -25.85
CA GLY A 142 10.53 23.57 -24.87
C GLY A 142 10.00 23.51 -23.44
N PRO A 143 10.88 23.22 -22.47
CA PRO A 143 10.53 23.25 -21.05
C PRO A 143 10.39 24.70 -20.53
N SER A 144 9.59 24.87 -19.49
CA SER A 144 9.52 26.13 -18.73
C SER A 144 10.26 25.98 -17.42
N GLN A 145 11.22 26.86 -17.14
CA GLN A 145 12.02 26.81 -15.91
C GLN A 145 11.15 26.90 -14.65
N ILE A 146 10.06 27.67 -14.73
CA ILE A 146 9.13 27.86 -13.61
C ILE A 146 8.28 26.59 -13.38
N THR A 147 7.83 25.94 -14.46
CA THR A 147 7.11 24.67 -14.35
C THR A 147 8.03 23.55 -13.84
N ASP A 148 9.27 23.50 -14.30
CA ASP A 148 10.26 22.52 -13.82
C ASP A 148 10.54 22.71 -12.32
N ALA A 149 10.67 23.96 -11.86
CA ALA A 149 10.82 24.27 -10.44
C ALA A 149 9.60 23.82 -9.59
N LEU A 150 8.39 23.99 -10.12
CA LEU A 150 7.17 23.47 -9.48
C LEU A 150 7.20 21.94 -9.39
N ILE A 151 7.49 21.26 -10.51
CA ILE A 151 7.58 19.79 -10.58
C ILE A 151 8.62 19.27 -9.59
N GLN A 152 9.81 19.87 -9.56
CA GLN A 152 10.87 19.51 -8.62
C GLN A 152 10.43 19.70 -7.17
N THR A 153 9.82 20.85 -6.84
CA THR A 153 9.32 21.11 -5.48
C THR A 153 8.26 20.10 -5.05
N VAL A 154 7.36 19.70 -5.96
CA VAL A 154 6.35 18.66 -5.66
C VAL A 154 7.02 17.31 -5.47
N GLY A 155 8.04 16.98 -6.28
CA GLY A 155 8.87 15.79 -6.10
C GLY A 155 9.55 15.76 -4.72
N ASP A 156 10.21 16.85 -4.33
CA ASP A 156 10.84 16.99 -3.02
C ASP A 156 9.81 16.87 -1.89
N TRP A 157 8.61 17.44 -2.06
CA TRP A 157 7.52 17.29 -1.09
C TRP A 157 7.02 15.85 -0.95
N LEU A 158 6.98 15.09 -2.05
CA LEU A 158 6.62 13.67 -2.01
C LEU A 158 7.67 12.82 -1.28
N LEU A 159 8.95 13.21 -1.36
CA LEU A 159 10.07 12.56 -0.70
C LEU A 159 10.30 13.04 0.74
N GLY A 160 9.80 14.23 1.11
CA GLY A 160 10.01 14.85 2.41
C GLY A 160 9.28 14.16 3.58
N ASP A 161 9.44 14.74 4.77
CA ASP A 161 8.87 14.22 6.03
C ASP A 161 7.35 14.31 6.05
N GLN A 162 6.73 13.24 5.61
CA GLN A 162 5.29 13.11 5.56
C GLN A 162 4.86 12.16 6.67
N GLU A 163 3.85 12.56 7.44
CA GLU A 163 3.16 11.73 8.45
C GLU A 163 2.34 10.61 7.78
N VAL A 164 3.00 9.77 7.00
CA VAL A 164 2.40 8.71 6.17
C VAL A 164 3.23 7.44 6.25
N VAL A 165 2.56 6.31 6.10
CA VAL A 165 3.19 5.04 5.73
C VAL A 165 2.79 4.74 4.29
N TRP A 166 3.75 4.40 3.45
CA TRP A 166 3.45 3.93 2.09
C TRP A 166 2.92 2.51 2.16
N VAL A 167 1.75 2.25 1.59
CA VAL A 167 1.11 0.93 1.60
C VAL A 167 0.98 0.45 0.18
N PHE A 168 1.49 -0.76 -0.10
CA PHE A 168 1.29 -1.42 -1.37
C PHE A 168 0.18 -2.48 -1.25
N ASP A 169 -0.88 -2.30 -2.03
CA ASP A 169 -1.97 -3.26 -2.19
C ASP A 169 -2.41 -3.21 -3.66
N LEU A 170 -1.72 -3.99 -4.50
CA LEU A 170 -1.71 -3.91 -5.97
C LEU A 170 -1.13 -2.59 -6.54
N TYR A 171 -1.23 -1.49 -5.81
CA TYR A 171 -0.65 -0.19 -6.13
C TYR A 171 -0.25 0.56 -4.85
N TRP A 172 0.62 1.57 -5.00
CA TRP A 172 1.09 2.39 -3.88
C TRP A 172 0.05 3.42 -3.44
N GLN A 173 -0.14 3.50 -2.12
CA GLN A 173 -0.98 4.49 -1.47
C GLN A 173 -0.26 5.10 -0.27
N ARG A 174 -0.57 6.36 0.04
CA ARG A 174 -0.07 7.05 1.24
C ARG A 174 -1.10 6.96 2.35
N SER A 175 -0.78 6.26 3.43
CA SER A 175 -1.73 6.00 4.54
C SER A 175 -1.38 6.80 5.79
N LYS A 176 -2.03 7.96 5.98
CA LYS A 176 -2.03 8.70 7.26
C LYS A 176 -2.70 7.91 8.39
N GLY A 177 -3.72 7.12 8.03
CA GLY A 177 -4.43 6.27 9.00
C GLY A 177 -3.50 5.23 9.61
N LEU A 178 -2.70 4.53 8.79
CA LEU A 178 -1.72 3.57 9.29
C LEU A 178 -0.60 4.26 10.06
N TYR A 179 -0.12 5.43 9.60
CA TYR A 179 0.85 6.24 10.34
C TYR A 179 0.38 6.52 11.77
N HIS A 180 -0.83 7.05 11.97
CA HIS A 180 -1.35 7.32 13.32
C HIS A 180 -1.50 6.06 14.19
N GLU A 181 -1.81 4.90 13.60
CA GLU A 181 -1.86 3.65 14.34
C GLU A 181 -0.46 3.16 14.74
N VAL A 182 0.52 3.33 13.87
CA VAL A 182 1.93 3.04 14.15
C VAL A 182 2.45 3.93 15.27
N MET A 183 2.13 5.23 15.25
CA MET A 183 2.55 6.18 16.29
C MET A 183 2.01 5.85 17.69
N LYS A 184 1.02 4.95 17.81
CA LYS A 184 0.54 4.45 19.11
C LYS A 184 1.30 3.23 19.64
N ALA A 185 2.08 2.56 18.80
CA ALA A 185 2.73 1.28 19.08
C ALA A 185 4.18 1.47 19.56
N THR A 186 4.37 1.84 20.83
CA THR A 186 5.71 1.93 21.44
C THR A 186 6.22 0.56 21.90
N TRP A 187 7.55 0.40 22.03
CA TRP A 187 8.15 -0.83 22.55
C TRP A 187 7.71 -1.19 23.98
N GLU A 188 7.28 -0.20 24.78
CA GLU A 188 6.77 -0.44 26.14
C GLU A 188 5.45 -1.22 26.12
N LYS A 189 4.66 -1.09 25.05
CA LYS A 189 3.39 -1.79 24.88
C LYS A 189 3.55 -3.19 24.29
N VAL A 190 4.76 -3.55 23.87
CA VAL A 190 5.06 -4.87 23.30
C VAL A 190 5.54 -5.78 24.43
N ILE A 191 4.79 -6.85 24.68
CA ILE A 191 5.24 -7.94 25.57
C ILE A 191 6.08 -8.88 24.72
N LEU A 192 7.39 -8.88 24.98
CA LEU A 192 8.41 -9.67 24.31
C LEU A 192 9.65 -9.70 25.22
N ASP A 193 10.51 -10.70 25.04
CA ASP A 193 11.81 -10.76 25.69
C ASP A 193 12.61 -9.44 25.51
N GLU A 194 13.09 -8.90 26.63
CA GLU A 194 13.72 -7.58 26.67
C GLU A 194 15.08 -7.55 25.95
N SER A 195 15.76 -8.69 25.84
CA SER A 195 16.99 -8.81 25.04
C SER A 195 16.67 -8.71 23.55
N ILE A 196 15.56 -9.31 23.10
CA ILE A 196 15.12 -9.22 21.69
C ILE A 196 14.75 -7.78 21.35
N LYS A 197 13.99 -7.09 22.20
CA LYS A 197 13.64 -5.67 21.98
C LYS A 197 14.88 -4.78 21.86
N LYS A 198 15.86 -4.96 22.75
CA LYS A 198 17.12 -4.22 22.74
C LYS A 198 17.94 -4.51 21.49
N ASP A 199 18.05 -5.78 21.09
CA ASP A 199 18.79 -6.15 19.89
C ASP A 199 18.13 -5.60 18.62
N LEU A 200 16.80 -5.75 18.45
CA LEU A 200 16.05 -5.18 17.34
C LEU A 200 16.25 -3.66 17.24
N THR A 201 16.08 -2.94 18.35
CA THR A 201 16.26 -1.48 18.40
C THR A 201 17.70 -1.08 18.08
N SER A 202 18.69 -1.81 18.60
CA SER A 202 20.12 -1.58 18.34
C SER A 202 20.47 -1.82 16.88
N VAL A 203 20.06 -2.95 16.30
CA VAL A 203 20.35 -3.31 14.91
C VAL A 203 19.76 -2.29 13.95
N THR A 204 18.50 -1.92 14.14
CA THR A 204 17.82 -0.95 13.28
C THR A 204 18.46 0.43 13.39
N ASN A 205 18.69 0.95 14.60
CA ASN A 205 19.31 2.28 14.74
C ASN A 205 20.75 2.32 14.22
N LYS A 206 21.56 1.30 14.52
CA LYS A 206 22.94 1.21 14.03
C LYS A 206 22.99 1.15 12.51
N PHE A 207 22.09 0.42 11.86
CA PHE A 207 22.06 0.35 10.41
C PHE A 207 21.93 1.75 9.78
N PHE A 208 20.95 2.53 10.22
CA PHE A 208 20.70 3.87 9.66
C PHE A 208 21.74 4.91 10.08
N SER A 209 22.43 4.72 11.21
CA SER A 209 23.50 5.62 11.66
C SER A 209 24.89 5.29 11.10
N SER A 210 25.07 4.17 10.39
CA SER A 210 26.39 3.64 10.03
C SER A 210 26.69 3.66 8.52
N LYS A 211 25.98 4.46 7.71
CA LYS A 211 26.20 4.55 6.26
C LYS A 211 27.69 4.64 5.88
N GLN A 212 28.41 5.59 6.47
CA GLN A 212 29.84 5.80 6.20
C GLN A 212 30.69 4.55 6.46
N VAL A 213 30.37 3.78 7.51
CA VAL A 213 31.10 2.54 7.85
C VAL A 213 30.92 1.48 6.76
N TYR A 214 29.72 1.39 6.16
CA TYR A 214 29.48 0.47 5.04
C TYR A 214 30.27 0.89 3.80
N GLU A 215 30.28 2.20 3.50
CA GLU A 215 31.02 2.77 2.36
C GLU A 215 32.53 2.56 2.51
N ASP A 216 33.11 2.87 3.68
CA ASP A 216 34.54 2.73 3.96
C ASP A 216 35.02 1.26 3.85
N LEU A 217 34.15 0.31 4.20
CA LEU A 217 34.43 -1.13 4.08
C LEU A 217 34.12 -1.71 2.70
N GLY A 218 33.49 -0.94 1.80
CA GLY A 218 33.09 -1.40 0.47
C GLY A 218 32.04 -2.50 0.48
N VAL A 219 31.19 -2.56 1.52
CA VAL A 219 30.14 -3.58 1.67
C VAL A 219 28.75 -2.98 1.41
N PRO A 220 27.83 -3.71 0.74
CA PRO A 220 26.50 -3.16 0.41
C PRO A 220 25.74 -2.67 1.65
N TRP A 221 25.22 -1.43 1.61
CA TRP A 221 24.48 -0.85 2.73
C TRP A 221 23.01 -1.29 2.72
N LYS A 222 22.79 -2.61 2.84
CA LYS A 222 21.46 -3.22 2.93
C LYS A 222 21.40 -4.21 4.09
N ARG A 223 20.20 -4.43 4.64
CA ARG A 223 20.00 -5.39 5.73
C ARG A 223 18.62 -6.03 5.65
N GLY A 224 18.51 -7.30 6.05
CA GLY A 224 17.26 -8.05 6.05
C GLY A 224 17.02 -8.79 7.36
N LEU A 225 15.90 -8.49 8.02
CA LEU A 225 15.42 -9.23 9.18
C LEU A 225 14.24 -10.13 8.79
N LEU A 226 14.21 -11.34 9.32
CA LEU A 226 13.06 -12.25 9.19
C LEU A 226 12.48 -12.58 10.57
N PHE A 227 11.21 -12.24 10.78
CA PHE A 227 10.45 -12.59 11.97
C PHE A 227 9.67 -13.88 11.69
N HIS A 228 9.83 -14.90 12.52
CA HIS A 228 9.16 -16.18 12.32
C HIS A 228 8.61 -16.74 13.62
N GLY A 229 7.62 -17.61 13.52
CA GLY A 229 6.99 -18.28 14.66
C GLY A 229 5.48 -18.35 14.50
N PRO A 230 4.77 -19.03 15.42
CA PRO A 230 3.32 -19.22 15.32
C PRO A 230 2.54 -17.89 15.23
N PRO A 231 1.35 -17.89 14.60
CA PRO A 231 0.51 -16.71 14.49
C PRO A 231 0.07 -16.20 15.87
N GLY A 232 -0.14 -14.89 15.99
CA GLY A 232 -0.65 -14.28 17.23
C GLY A 232 0.36 -14.07 18.36
N ASN A 233 1.68 -14.16 18.09
CA ASN A 233 2.74 -14.00 19.10
C ASN A 233 3.56 -12.70 18.92
N GLY A 234 2.95 -11.64 18.40
CA GLY A 234 3.54 -10.30 18.47
C GLY A 234 4.52 -9.91 17.34
N LYS A 235 4.60 -10.66 16.24
CA LYS A 235 5.39 -10.28 15.05
C LYS A 235 4.95 -8.90 14.51
N THR A 236 3.67 -8.74 14.20
CA THR A 236 3.10 -7.51 13.61
C THR A 236 3.22 -6.30 14.54
N ILE A 237 2.95 -6.45 15.85
CA ILE A 237 3.07 -5.33 16.79
C ILE A 237 4.54 -4.92 16.98
N SER A 238 5.49 -5.87 16.92
CA SER A 238 6.92 -5.57 16.98
C SER A 238 7.39 -4.86 15.72
N ILE A 239 6.88 -5.22 14.54
CA ILE A 239 7.10 -4.46 13.31
C ILE A 239 6.59 -3.02 13.49
N LYS A 240 5.36 -2.83 13.99
CA LYS A 240 4.82 -1.49 14.25
C LYS A 240 5.68 -0.69 15.26
N ALA A 241 6.24 -1.33 16.27
CA ALA A 241 7.14 -0.68 17.22
C ALA A 241 8.49 -0.26 16.59
N LEU A 242 9.02 -1.06 15.65
CA LEU A 242 10.16 -0.65 14.84
C LEU A 242 9.82 0.53 13.93
N MET A 243 8.66 0.50 13.27
CA MET A 243 8.19 1.61 12.45
C MET A 243 8.07 2.89 13.27
N HIS A 244 7.43 2.81 14.45
CA HIS A 244 7.34 3.93 15.39
C HIS A 244 8.73 4.49 15.72
N THR A 245 9.68 3.61 16.08
CA THR A 245 11.05 4.01 16.43
C THR A 245 11.71 4.79 15.30
N LEU A 246 11.52 4.36 14.06
CA LEU A 246 12.11 4.98 12.87
C LEU A 246 11.42 6.28 12.45
N LEU A 247 10.09 6.33 12.52
CA LEU A 247 9.30 7.52 12.20
C LEU A 247 9.41 8.61 13.27
N SER A 248 9.78 8.25 14.50
CA SER A 248 9.97 9.19 15.62
C SER A 248 11.39 9.74 15.73
N ARG A 249 12.28 9.40 14.80
CA ARG A 249 13.64 9.95 14.76
C ARG A 249 13.60 11.45 14.44
N LYS A 250 14.69 12.15 14.79
CA LYS A 250 14.87 13.55 14.39
C LYS A 250 14.80 13.73 12.87
N ASP A 251 15.43 12.79 12.16
CA ASP A 251 15.33 12.63 10.71
C ASP A 251 14.56 11.31 10.49
N PRO A 252 13.22 11.39 10.31
CA PRO A 252 12.36 10.22 10.13
C PRO A 252 12.81 9.36 8.95
N ILE A 253 12.72 8.03 9.12
CA ILE A 253 13.00 7.10 8.03
C ILE A 253 11.68 6.68 7.39
N PRO A 254 11.47 6.94 6.08
CA PRO A 254 10.28 6.50 5.35
C PRO A 254 10.06 5.00 5.49
N THR A 255 8.78 4.63 5.65
CA THR A 255 8.38 3.23 5.82
C THR A 255 7.40 2.82 4.73
N LEU A 256 7.70 1.70 4.09
CA LEU A 256 6.89 1.05 3.08
C LEU A 256 6.37 -0.28 3.63
N TYR A 257 5.07 -0.50 3.54
CA TYR A 257 4.35 -1.68 4.02
C TYR A 257 3.65 -2.38 2.87
N VAL A 258 4.10 -3.58 2.53
CA VAL A 258 3.52 -4.39 1.45
C VAL A 258 2.50 -5.34 2.05
N ARG A 259 1.23 -5.14 1.69
CA ARG A 259 0.13 -6.01 2.12
C ARG A 259 -0.08 -7.18 1.16
N HIS A 260 -0.02 -6.90 -0.15
CA HIS A 260 -0.29 -7.92 -1.17
C HIS A 260 0.41 -7.59 -2.49
N ALA A 261 1.21 -8.52 -3.01
CA ALA A 261 1.98 -8.36 -4.26
C ALA A 261 2.05 -9.67 -5.07
N PRO A 262 0.93 -10.13 -5.67
CA PRO A 262 0.83 -11.47 -6.26
C PRO A 262 1.53 -11.66 -7.63
N GLN A 263 1.96 -10.57 -8.28
CA GLN A 263 2.47 -10.58 -9.65
C GLN A 263 3.92 -10.11 -9.69
N THR A 264 4.67 -10.57 -10.69
CA THR A 264 6.10 -10.24 -10.84
C THR A 264 6.36 -8.74 -10.98
N TYR A 265 5.50 -8.03 -11.73
CA TYR A 265 5.61 -6.58 -11.88
C TYR A 265 5.30 -5.81 -10.58
N HIS A 266 4.49 -6.38 -9.67
CA HIS A 266 4.30 -5.80 -8.33
C HIS A 266 5.60 -5.82 -7.53
N ILE A 267 6.34 -6.93 -7.58
CA ILE A 267 7.63 -7.05 -6.89
C ILE A 267 8.61 -5.97 -7.39
N ARG A 268 8.71 -5.81 -8.72
CA ARG A 268 9.54 -4.75 -9.31
C ARG A 268 9.09 -3.36 -8.84
N SER A 269 7.79 -3.06 -8.90
CA SER A 269 7.22 -1.79 -8.43
C SER A 269 7.52 -1.54 -6.95
N VAL A 270 7.51 -2.59 -6.12
CA VAL A 270 7.81 -2.50 -4.70
C VAL A 270 9.25 -2.05 -4.46
N PHE A 271 10.22 -2.72 -5.10
CA PHE A 271 11.64 -2.40 -4.91
C PHE A 271 12.04 -1.08 -5.58
N GLN A 272 11.44 -0.73 -6.72
CA GLN A 272 11.63 0.59 -7.34
C GLN A 272 11.24 1.74 -6.39
N GLN A 273 10.09 1.61 -5.72
CA GLN A 273 9.67 2.62 -4.75
C GLN A 273 10.58 2.64 -3.51
N ALA A 274 11.04 1.48 -3.04
CA ALA A 274 11.98 1.40 -1.92
C ALA A 274 13.31 2.09 -2.26
N ARG A 275 13.84 1.89 -3.49
CA ARG A 275 15.05 2.59 -3.97
C ARG A 275 14.84 4.10 -4.06
N ALA A 276 13.69 4.54 -4.55
CA ALA A 276 13.36 5.96 -4.66
C ALA A 276 13.24 6.66 -3.29
N LEU A 277 12.87 5.92 -2.24
CA LEU A 277 12.73 6.42 -0.87
C LEU A 277 13.93 6.08 0.03
N ALA A 278 14.99 5.48 -0.50
CA ALA A 278 16.15 5.11 0.29
C ALA A 278 16.84 6.35 0.90
N PRO A 279 17.24 6.33 2.19
CA PRO A 279 17.17 5.19 3.12
C PRO A 279 15.76 4.96 3.66
N CYS A 280 15.28 3.72 3.63
CA CYS A 280 13.92 3.37 4.03
C CYS A 280 13.82 2.01 4.74
N MET A 281 12.70 1.81 5.44
CA MET A 281 12.28 0.50 5.94
C MET A 281 11.23 -0.12 4.99
N LEU A 282 11.51 -1.30 4.45
CA LEU A 282 10.58 -2.08 3.62
C LEU A 282 10.03 -3.27 4.41
N ILE A 283 8.72 -3.33 4.59
CA ILE A 283 8.04 -4.37 5.36
C ILE A 283 7.31 -5.31 4.42
N LEU A 284 7.57 -6.61 4.59
CA LEU A 284 6.97 -7.70 3.84
C LEU A 284 6.26 -8.64 4.83
N GLU A 285 5.01 -8.34 5.16
CA GLU A 285 4.25 -9.18 6.07
C GLU A 285 3.73 -10.42 5.35
N ASP A 286 3.75 -11.56 6.05
CA ASP A 286 3.36 -12.88 5.52
C ASP A 286 4.01 -13.14 4.15
N VAL A 287 5.35 -13.14 4.14
CA VAL A 287 6.18 -13.18 2.93
C VAL A 287 5.89 -14.39 2.04
N GLU A 288 5.31 -15.47 2.58
CA GLU A 288 4.78 -16.60 1.80
C GLU A 288 3.68 -16.20 0.79
N THR A 289 2.94 -15.11 1.06
CA THR A 289 1.91 -14.58 0.15
C THR A 289 2.52 -13.73 -0.98
N ILE A 290 3.74 -13.24 -0.77
CA ILE A 290 4.49 -12.40 -1.71
C ILE A 290 5.41 -13.25 -2.57
N VAL A 291 6.04 -14.27 -1.97
CA VAL A 291 7.02 -15.16 -2.60
C VAL A 291 6.36 -16.49 -2.94
N THR A 292 5.67 -16.50 -4.07
CA THR A 292 5.00 -17.65 -4.66
C THR A 292 5.91 -18.31 -5.71
N PRO A 293 5.58 -19.51 -6.22
CA PRO A 293 6.35 -20.13 -7.30
C PRO A 293 6.54 -19.22 -8.53
N GLN A 294 5.58 -18.35 -8.81
CA GLN A 294 5.60 -17.41 -9.95
C GLN A 294 6.47 -16.17 -9.67
N THR A 295 6.45 -15.64 -8.44
CA THR A 295 7.17 -14.40 -8.10
C THR A 295 8.57 -14.64 -7.54
N ARG A 296 8.89 -15.88 -7.11
CA ARG A 296 10.14 -16.26 -6.43
C ARG A 296 11.40 -15.75 -7.11
N SER A 297 11.58 -16.04 -8.40
CA SER A 297 12.80 -15.67 -9.13
C SER A 297 12.97 -14.15 -9.21
N TYR A 298 11.88 -13.42 -9.44
CA TYR A 298 11.90 -11.96 -9.49
C TYR A 298 12.20 -11.36 -8.11
N PHE A 299 11.55 -11.86 -7.06
CA PHE A 299 11.82 -11.42 -5.69
C PHE A 299 13.27 -11.62 -5.28
N PHE A 300 13.87 -12.75 -5.67
CA PHE A 300 15.28 -13.03 -5.39
C PHE A 300 16.23 -12.10 -6.12
N ASN A 301 15.95 -11.81 -7.39
CA ASN A 301 16.74 -10.88 -8.19
C ASN A 301 16.69 -9.46 -7.59
N GLU A 302 15.50 -9.02 -7.17
CA GLU A 302 15.33 -7.70 -6.54
C GLU A 302 16.01 -7.63 -5.17
N MET A 303 15.92 -8.68 -4.34
CA MET A 303 16.57 -8.73 -3.02
C MET A 303 18.10 -8.86 -3.07
N ASP A 304 18.61 -9.67 -4.00
CA ASP A 304 20.05 -9.88 -4.17
C ASP A 304 20.74 -8.61 -4.72
N GLY A 305 19.97 -7.73 -5.38
CA GLY A 305 20.42 -6.39 -5.76
C GLY A 305 21.16 -6.38 -7.10
N LEU A 306 20.51 -6.88 -8.17
CA LEU A 306 20.97 -6.59 -9.54
C LEU A 306 20.98 -5.07 -9.82
N GLU A 307 20.14 -4.32 -9.11
CA GLU A 307 20.16 -2.86 -9.01
C GLU A 307 20.61 -2.45 -7.60
N ASN A 308 21.09 -1.20 -7.42
CA ASN A 308 21.57 -0.72 -6.13
C ASN A 308 20.44 -0.67 -5.08
N ASN A 309 20.61 -1.42 -3.98
CA ASN A 309 19.69 -1.49 -2.84
C ASN A 309 20.23 -0.81 -1.58
N ASP A 310 21.24 0.06 -1.72
CA ASP A 310 21.79 0.82 -0.60
C ASP A 310 20.72 1.63 0.13
N GLY A 311 20.78 1.60 1.46
CA GLY A 311 19.83 2.26 2.35
C GLY A 311 18.52 1.50 2.58
N ILE A 312 18.30 0.34 1.95
CA ILE A 312 17.08 -0.44 2.14
C ILE A 312 17.23 -1.41 3.33
N PHE A 313 16.38 -1.23 4.34
CA PHE A 313 16.25 -2.13 5.48
C PHE A 313 14.97 -2.95 5.37
N VAL A 314 15.09 -4.24 5.06
CA VAL A 314 13.94 -5.13 4.88
C VAL A 314 13.57 -5.82 6.19
N VAL A 315 12.29 -5.81 6.57
CA VAL A 315 11.74 -6.65 7.63
C VAL A 315 10.62 -7.50 7.06
N ALA A 316 10.82 -8.81 7.03
CA ALA A 316 9.81 -9.76 6.60
C ALA A 316 9.25 -10.54 7.79
N SER A 317 8.00 -10.99 7.70
CA SER A 317 7.44 -11.95 8.64
C SER A 317 6.92 -13.21 7.93
N THR A 318 6.94 -14.34 8.62
CA THR A 318 6.28 -15.57 8.19
C THR A 318 5.70 -16.32 9.39
N ASN A 319 4.58 -17.01 9.18
CA ASN A 319 4.04 -17.94 10.17
C ASN A 319 4.61 -19.35 10.01
N PHE A 320 5.23 -19.66 8.87
CA PHE A 320 5.62 -21.01 8.49
C PHE A 320 7.06 -21.06 7.98
N LEU A 321 8.05 -20.95 8.89
CA LEU A 321 9.46 -20.95 8.49
C LEU A 321 9.84 -22.21 7.69
N ASP A 322 9.29 -23.37 8.04
CA ASP A 322 9.59 -24.64 7.37
C ASP A 322 8.97 -24.76 5.97
N ARG A 323 7.93 -23.97 5.69
CA ARG A 323 7.31 -23.87 4.35
C ARG A 323 7.95 -22.78 3.51
N LEU A 324 8.73 -21.91 4.12
CA LEU A 324 9.39 -20.81 3.42
C LEU A 324 10.45 -21.36 2.48
N ASP A 325 10.55 -20.74 1.31
CA ASP A 325 11.54 -21.11 0.32
C ASP A 325 12.95 -21.25 0.92
N PRO A 326 13.67 -22.37 0.68
CA PRO A 326 15.03 -22.56 1.19
C PRO A 326 16.00 -21.44 0.80
N GLY A 327 15.77 -20.77 -0.34
CA GLY A 327 16.54 -19.63 -0.79
C GLY A 327 16.36 -18.38 0.08
N LEU A 328 15.25 -18.26 0.83
CA LEU A 328 15.04 -17.21 1.83
C LEU A 328 15.48 -17.65 3.22
N SER A 329 15.14 -18.89 3.61
CA SER A 329 15.42 -19.37 4.95
C SER A 329 16.88 -19.76 5.15
N LYS A 330 17.62 -20.22 4.13
CA LYS A 330 18.99 -20.74 4.32
C LYS A 330 20.10 -19.80 3.82
N ARG A 331 19.80 -18.79 3.00
CA ARG A 331 20.82 -17.93 2.39
C ARG A 331 21.03 -16.63 3.18
N PRO A 332 22.18 -16.43 3.84
CA PRO A 332 22.41 -15.27 4.72
C PRO A 332 22.42 -13.92 3.99
N SER A 333 22.64 -13.88 2.67
CA SER A 333 22.73 -12.63 1.90
C SER A 333 21.41 -11.86 1.74
N ARG A 334 20.27 -12.47 2.12
CA ARG A 334 18.92 -11.92 1.98
C ARG A 334 18.32 -11.54 3.32
N PHE A 335 18.32 -12.48 4.27
CA PHE A 335 17.95 -12.25 5.66
C PHE A 335 19.11 -12.67 6.56
N ASP A 336 19.90 -11.69 6.98
CA ASP A 336 21.11 -11.89 7.78
C ASP A 336 20.80 -12.15 9.26
N ARG A 337 19.62 -11.73 9.73
CA ARG A 337 19.13 -12.02 11.09
C ARG A 337 17.72 -12.58 11.09
N LYS A 338 17.48 -13.53 11.99
CA LYS A 338 16.17 -14.17 12.19
C LYS A 338 15.78 -14.08 13.65
N TYR A 339 14.54 -13.70 13.90
CA TYR A 339 13.99 -13.60 15.24
C TYR A 339 12.81 -14.56 15.37
N LEU A 340 12.93 -15.48 16.32
CA LEU A 340 11.86 -16.39 16.69
C LEU A 340 10.91 -15.68 17.66
N PHE A 341 9.62 -15.74 17.35
CA PHE A 341 8.51 -15.32 18.20
C PHE A 341 7.76 -16.58 18.65
N PRO A 342 8.19 -17.22 19.75
CA PRO A 342 7.58 -18.46 20.23
C PRO A 342 6.22 -18.18 20.88
N LEU A 343 5.55 -19.25 21.33
CA LEU A 343 4.44 -19.10 22.27
C LEU A 343 4.92 -18.43 23.56
N PRO A 344 4.13 -17.53 24.17
CA PRO A 344 4.54 -16.79 25.35
C PRO A 344 4.77 -17.73 26.53
N ASN A 345 5.88 -17.52 27.24
CA ASN A 345 6.16 -18.22 28.49
C ASN A 345 5.22 -17.74 29.62
N GLU A 346 5.24 -18.40 30.77
CA GLU A 346 4.33 -18.05 31.89
C GLU A 346 4.48 -16.59 32.37
N HIS A 347 5.71 -16.07 32.37
CA HIS A 347 5.97 -14.68 32.74
C HIS A 347 5.33 -13.71 31.74
N GLU A 348 5.52 -13.93 30.44
CA GLU A 348 4.92 -13.12 29.38
C GLU A 348 3.38 -13.19 29.39
N ARG A 349 2.81 -14.38 29.65
CA ARG A 349 1.36 -14.53 29.84
C ARG A 349 0.88 -13.78 31.08
N THR A 350 1.65 -13.78 32.16
CA THR A 350 1.34 -13.00 33.38
C THR A 350 1.32 -11.50 33.06
N LEU A 351 2.33 -10.99 32.36
CA LEU A 351 2.37 -9.59 31.91
C LEU A 351 1.15 -9.24 31.04
N TYR A 352 0.72 -10.16 30.16
CA TYR A 352 -0.46 -9.96 29.33
C TYR A 352 -1.75 -9.90 30.15
N CYS A 353 -1.89 -10.75 31.17
CA CYS A 353 -3.00 -10.69 32.11
C CYS A 353 -2.96 -9.40 32.97
N GLU A 354 -1.78 -8.92 33.38
CA GLU A 354 -1.62 -7.65 34.08
C GLU A 354 -1.97 -6.45 33.18
N TYR A 355 -1.67 -6.51 31.88
CA TYR A 355 -2.12 -5.51 30.92
C TYR A 355 -3.66 -5.39 30.90
N TRP A 356 -4.38 -6.52 30.89
CA TRP A 356 -5.85 -6.51 30.99
C TRP A 356 -6.35 -6.02 32.34
N TYR A 357 -5.63 -6.31 33.43
CA TYR A 357 -5.93 -5.78 34.75
C TYR A 357 -5.91 -4.24 34.74
N HIS A 358 -4.82 -3.63 34.24
CA HIS A 358 -4.71 -2.17 34.16
C HIS A 358 -5.75 -1.56 33.23
N LYS A 359 -6.09 -2.24 32.13
CA LYS A 359 -7.15 -1.79 31.22
C LYS A 359 -8.53 -1.76 31.89
N LEU A 360 -8.74 -2.57 32.92
CA LEU A 360 -10.02 -2.73 33.62
C LEU A 360 -10.04 -2.12 35.03
N GLU A 361 -8.93 -1.59 35.53
CA GLU A 361 -8.80 -1.13 36.93
C GLU A 361 -9.77 0.01 37.30
N HIS A 362 -10.24 0.76 36.31
CA HIS A 362 -11.23 1.83 36.47
C HIS A 362 -12.66 1.41 36.11
N ASN A 363 -12.89 0.15 35.75
CA ASN A 363 -14.21 -0.37 35.43
C ASN A 363 -14.93 -0.87 36.68
N ALA A 364 -15.89 -0.10 37.18
CA ALA A 364 -16.66 -0.45 38.39
C ALA A 364 -17.54 -1.71 38.21
N ALA A 365 -17.87 -2.10 36.98
CA ALA A 365 -18.74 -3.25 36.72
C ALA A 365 -17.98 -4.60 36.75
N ILE A 366 -16.66 -4.60 36.58
CA ILE A 366 -15.87 -5.82 36.44
C ILE A 366 -14.81 -5.89 37.53
N VAL A 367 -14.99 -6.79 38.49
CA VAL A 367 -14.03 -7.00 39.57
C VAL A 367 -12.90 -7.92 39.11
N PHE A 368 -11.74 -7.34 38.80
CA PHE A 368 -10.53 -8.09 38.44
C PHE A 368 -9.38 -7.73 39.41
N PRO A 369 -9.16 -8.50 40.50
CA PRO A 369 -8.03 -8.29 41.39
C PRO A 369 -6.71 -8.71 40.74
N ARG A 370 -5.64 -7.93 40.93
CA ARG A 370 -4.31 -8.18 40.35
C ARG A 370 -3.78 -9.61 40.57
N LYS A 371 -4.04 -10.20 41.73
CA LYS A 371 -3.62 -11.58 42.06
C LYS A 371 -4.18 -12.67 41.14
N LEU A 372 -5.22 -12.37 40.36
CA LEU A 372 -5.75 -13.31 39.37
C LEU A 372 -4.83 -13.45 38.15
N ALA A 373 -4.02 -12.46 37.82
CA ALA A 373 -3.17 -12.51 36.63
C ALA A 373 -2.16 -13.68 36.63
N PRO A 374 -1.37 -13.93 37.70
CA PRO A 374 -0.51 -15.12 37.76
C PRO A 374 -1.27 -16.45 37.78
N ALA A 375 -2.49 -16.47 38.31
CA ALA A 375 -3.32 -17.67 38.30
C ALA A 375 -3.83 -17.98 36.88
N MET A 376 -4.29 -16.96 36.16
CA MET A 376 -4.74 -17.07 34.77
C MET A 376 -3.61 -17.54 33.86
N ALA A 377 -2.41 -16.97 34.00
CA ALA A 377 -1.24 -17.37 33.22
C ALA A 377 -0.83 -18.84 33.42
N ARG A 378 -1.00 -19.38 34.64
CA ARG A 378 -0.72 -20.79 34.99
C ARG A 378 -1.69 -21.77 34.35
N ILE A 379 -2.94 -21.37 34.15
CA ILE A 379 -3.96 -22.23 33.51
C ILE A 379 -4.06 -22.04 32.00
N THR A 380 -3.18 -21.26 31.37
CA THR A 380 -3.14 -21.06 29.91
C THR A 380 -1.81 -21.45 29.25
N PRO A 381 -1.11 -22.53 29.65
CA PRO A 381 0.06 -22.99 28.90
C PRO A 381 -0.35 -23.36 27.47
N GLY A 382 0.52 -23.05 26.50
CA GLY A 382 0.27 -23.29 25.07
C GLY A 382 -0.51 -22.19 24.34
N PHE A 383 -1.07 -21.21 25.05
CA PHE A 383 -1.85 -20.14 24.42
C PHE A 383 -0.93 -19.10 23.78
N SER A 384 -1.24 -18.68 22.55
CA SER A 384 -0.68 -17.46 21.97
C SER A 384 -1.29 -16.21 22.60
N PHE A 385 -0.71 -15.02 22.38
CA PHE A 385 -1.35 -13.78 22.83
C PHE A 385 -2.71 -13.55 22.18
N ALA A 386 -2.93 -14.03 20.94
CA ALA A 386 -4.24 -13.97 20.30
C ALA A 386 -5.28 -14.85 21.01
N PHE A 387 -4.91 -16.08 21.43
CA PHE A 387 -5.79 -16.94 22.23
C PHE A 387 -6.08 -16.35 23.62
N LEU A 388 -5.08 -15.75 24.26
CA LEU A 388 -5.30 -15.01 25.51
C LEU A 388 -6.24 -13.83 25.31
N GLN A 389 -6.08 -13.07 24.22
CA GLN A 389 -6.97 -11.96 23.88
C GLN A 389 -8.41 -12.45 23.75
N GLU A 390 -8.63 -13.54 23.00
CA GLU A 390 -9.96 -14.13 22.81
C GLU A 390 -10.56 -14.57 24.15
N CYS A 391 -9.78 -15.26 24.99
CA CYS A 391 -10.23 -15.69 26.31
C CYS A 391 -10.68 -14.50 27.18
N PHE A 392 -9.92 -13.40 27.18
CA PHE A 392 -10.31 -12.17 27.88
C PHE A 392 -11.57 -11.55 27.27
N VAL A 393 -11.65 -11.39 25.94
CA VAL A 393 -12.80 -10.78 25.28
C VAL A 393 -14.07 -11.58 25.55
N ALA A 394 -14.04 -12.90 25.37
CA ALA A 394 -15.16 -13.80 25.67
C ALA A 394 -15.60 -13.69 27.13
N THR A 395 -14.65 -13.73 28.06
CA THR A 395 -14.91 -13.57 29.50
C THR A 395 -15.61 -12.25 29.79
N LEU A 396 -15.09 -11.14 29.27
CA LEU A 396 -15.64 -9.80 29.56
C LEU A 396 -17.02 -9.59 28.94
N LEU A 397 -17.29 -10.17 27.77
CA LEU A 397 -18.62 -10.10 27.16
C LEU A 397 -19.66 -10.88 27.96
N ILE A 398 -19.30 -12.03 28.53
CA ILE A 398 -20.19 -12.79 29.43
C ILE A 398 -20.49 -11.98 30.70
N LEU A 399 -19.45 -11.45 31.34
CA LEU A 399 -19.61 -10.62 32.54
C LEU A 399 -20.44 -9.34 32.27
N ALA A 400 -20.26 -8.71 31.11
CA ALA A 400 -20.98 -7.49 30.76
C ALA A 400 -22.46 -7.72 30.46
N ARG A 401 -22.85 -8.92 29.99
CA ARG A 401 -24.26 -9.25 29.69
C ARG A 401 -25.06 -9.60 30.94
N GLY A 402 -24.40 -9.92 32.05
CA GLY A 402 -25.08 -10.38 33.27
C GLY A 402 -25.94 -11.62 33.03
N GLU A 403 -25.56 -12.47 32.06
CA GLU A 403 -26.26 -13.72 31.77
C GLU A 403 -26.01 -14.71 32.93
N ASP A 404 -26.82 -14.60 33.98
CA ASP A 404 -26.84 -15.51 35.13
C ASP A 404 -27.29 -16.95 34.74
N ASP A 405 -27.90 -17.13 33.56
CA ASP A 405 -28.71 -18.34 33.27
C ASP A 405 -28.09 -19.40 32.35
N ALA A 406 -26.90 -19.19 31.77
CA ALA A 406 -26.26 -20.21 30.90
C ALA A 406 -25.01 -20.88 31.48
N TYR A 407 -24.44 -20.33 32.56
CA TYR A 407 -23.16 -20.77 33.13
C TYR A 407 -23.26 -21.10 34.62
N SER A 408 -24.35 -21.75 35.02
CA SER A 408 -24.45 -22.44 36.31
C SER A 408 -23.63 -23.74 36.30
N ALA A 409 -22.30 -23.64 36.26
CA ALA A 409 -21.49 -24.80 36.62
C ALA A 409 -21.74 -25.11 38.12
N PRO A 410 -21.83 -26.39 38.53
CA PRO A 410 -21.95 -26.72 39.93
C PRO A 410 -20.79 -26.07 40.69
N ARG A 411 -21.01 -25.70 41.97
CA ARG A 411 -19.92 -25.55 42.95
C ARG A 411 -19.28 -26.94 43.17
N GLY A 412 -18.67 -27.51 42.13
CA GLY A 412 -18.15 -28.86 42.10
C GLY A 412 -16.79 -28.89 42.79
N GLY A 413 -16.68 -29.71 43.84
CA GLY A 413 -15.51 -29.88 44.69
C GLY A 413 -14.28 -30.45 43.99
N GLY A 414 -13.69 -29.67 43.09
CA GLY A 414 -12.26 -29.74 42.78
C GLY A 414 -11.49 -28.93 43.83
N HIS A 415 -10.30 -29.40 44.20
CA HIS A 415 -9.38 -28.76 45.14
C HIS A 415 -9.45 -27.22 45.06
N ASP A 416 -9.83 -26.56 46.16
CA ASP A 416 -9.86 -25.10 46.29
C ASP A 416 -8.47 -24.55 46.03
N ASP A 417 -8.23 -24.11 44.80
CA ASP A 417 -6.95 -23.57 44.37
C ASP A 417 -6.87 -22.13 44.90
N ASN A 418 -6.51 -22.02 46.17
CA ASN A 418 -6.17 -20.78 46.88
C ASN A 418 -7.32 -19.76 47.09
N GLY A 419 -8.59 -20.18 47.09
CA GLY A 419 -9.73 -19.30 47.37
C GLY A 419 -10.02 -18.29 46.26
N LEU A 420 -9.64 -18.62 45.01
CA LEU A 420 -9.85 -17.78 43.83
C LEU A 420 -11.24 -17.92 43.23
N ASP A 421 -11.93 -19.04 43.48
CA ASP A 421 -13.29 -19.32 42.96
C ASP A 421 -14.38 -18.37 43.48
N LYS A 422 -14.06 -17.54 44.47
CA LYS A 422 -14.93 -16.43 44.90
C LYS A 422 -15.01 -15.28 43.90
N TYR A 423 -14.07 -15.19 42.95
CA TYR A 423 -14.09 -14.15 41.92
C TYR A 423 -14.79 -14.66 40.67
N GLU A 424 -15.84 -13.96 40.26
CA GLU A 424 -16.59 -14.29 39.05
C GLU A 424 -15.71 -14.28 37.80
N MET A 425 -14.87 -13.25 37.66
CA MET A 425 -13.86 -13.14 36.61
C MET A 425 -12.98 -14.38 36.50
N TRP A 426 -12.56 -14.97 37.62
CA TRP A 426 -11.75 -16.19 37.62
C TRP A 426 -12.52 -17.40 37.12
N ARG A 427 -13.73 -17.62 37.61
CA ARG A 427 -14.57 -18.77 37.23
C ARG A 427 -14.88 -18.75 35.74
N VAL A 428 -15.33 -17.61 35.22
CA VAL A 428 -15.68 -17.45 33.80
C VAL A 428 -14.43 -17.60 32.93
N PHE A 429 -13.31 -16.94 33.28
CA PHE A 429 -12.06 -17.07 32.52
C PHE A 429 -11.54 -18.50 32.48
N LYS A 430 -11.56 -19.21 33.62
CA LYS A 430 -11.13 -20.62 33.69
C LYS A 430 -11.93 -21.49 32.74
N GLN A 431 -13.25 -21.31 32.70
CA GLN A 431 -14.12 -22.03 31.78
C GLN A 431 -13.85 -21.69 30.32
N GLN A 432 -13.66 -20.40 29.99
CA GLN A 432 -13.33 -19.99 28.61
C GLN A 432 -11.97 -20.53 28.16
N ALA A 433 -10.98 -20.57 29.06
CA ALA A 433 -9.68 -21.19 28.78
C ALA A 433 -9.82 -22.70 28.49
N ASP A 434 -10.67 -23.42 29.23
CA ASP A 434 -10.92 -24.84 28.98
C ASP A 434 -11.66 -25.09 27.65
N ILE A 435 -12.59 -24.20 27.25
CA ILE A 435 -13.27 -24.27 25.96
C ILE A 435 -12.26 -24.06 24.82
N LEU A 436 -11.49 -22.96 24.86
CA LEU A 436 -10.52 -22.64 23.83
C LEU A 436 -9.42 -23.71 23.73
N ARG A 437 -9.00 -24.33 24.84
CA ARG A 437 -8.02 -25.43 24.81
C ARG A 437 -8.52 -26.62 23.98
N LYS A 438 -9.78 -27.02 24.17
CA LYS A 438 -10.38 -28.14 23.39
C LYS A 438 -10.45 -27.81 21.91
N GLU A 439 -10.67 -26.55 21.54
CA GLU A 439 -10.65 -26.11 20.15
C GLU A 439 -9.24 -26.17 19.55
N VAL A 440 -8.21 -25.73 20.29
CA VAL A 440 -6.80 -25.81 19.85
C VAL A 440 -6.38 -27.26 19.60
N GLU A 441 -6.66 -28.15 20.56
CA GLU A 441 -6.35 -29.58 20.44
C GLU A 441 -7.09 -30.23 19.25
N GLY A 442 -8.34 -29.81 18.98
CA GLY A 442 -9.11 -30.24 17.82
C GLY A 442 -8.56 -29.72 16.48
N GLN A 443 -8.10 -28.47 16.43
CA GLN A 443 -7.53 -27.83 15.24
C GLN A 443 -6.14 -28.38 14.89
N GLU A 444 -5.28 -28.62 15.88
CA GLU A 444 -3.99 -29.28 15.67
C GLU A 444 -4.18 -30.70 15.14
N GLY A 445 -5.18 -31.43 15.68
CA GLY A 445 -5.60 -32.72 15.17
C GLY A 445 -6.01 -32.67 13.69
N GLN A 446 -6.86 -31.70 13.30
CA GLN A 446 -7.31 -31.54 11.91
C GLN A 446 -6.21 -31.07 10.95
N GLN A 447 -5.32 -30.17 11.38
CA GLN A 447 -4.17 -29.74 10.56
C GLN A 447 -3.18 -30.87 10.30
N LEU A 448 -2.97 -31.76 11.29
CA LEU A 448 -2.17 -32.97 11.13
C LEU A 448 -2.81 -33.96 10.15
N THR A 449 -4.15 -34.08 10.13
CA THR A 449 -4.88 -34.93 9.18
C THR A 449 -4.84 -34.37 7.76
N ALA A 450 -5.12 -33.07 7.59
CA ALA A 450 -5.01 -32.39 6.30
C ALA A 450 -3.57 -32.42 5.74
N TRP A 451 -2.56 -32.38 6.61
CA TRP A 451 -1.16 -32.56 6.24
C TRP A 451 -0.84 -33.95 5.70
N ARG A 452 -1.48 -35.02 6.22
CA ARG A 452 -1.30 -36.39 5.68
C ARG A 452 -1.90 -36.50 4.28
N GLU A 453 -3.07 -35.93 4.06
CA GLU A 453 -3.77 -35.96 2.77
C GLU A 453 -3.03 -35.17 1.69
N ASP A 454 -2.50 -33.99 2.02
CA ASP A 454 -1.76 -33.14 1.07
C ASP A 454 -0.36 -33.74 0.72
N ARG A 455 0.23 -34.53 1.62
CA ARG A 455 1.47 -35.29 1.35
C ARG A 455 1.24 -36.51 0.47
N GLU A 456 0.11 -37.21 0.63
CA GLU A 456 -0.23 -38.37 -0.19
C GLU A 456 -0.56 -37.96 -1.64
N GLN A 457 -1.09 -36.75 -1.85
CA GLN A 457 -1.34 -36.19 -3.18
C GLN A 457 -0.10 -35.59 -3.88
N GLN A 458 1.02 -35.43 -3.17
CA GLN A 458 2.28 -34.87 -3.71
C GLN A 458 3.39 -35.91 -3.92
N LEU A 459 3.07 -37.22 -3.90
CA LEU A 459 3.99 -38.25 -4.39
C LEU A 459 3.99 -38.22 -5.93
N PRO A 460 5.15 -38.12 -6.60
CA PRO A 460 5.20 -38.05 -8.05
C PRO A 460 4.85 -39.42 -8.63
N THR A 461 3.66 -39.55 -9.21
CA THR A 461 3.40 -40.62 -10.18
C THR A 461 4.35 -40.42 -11.36
N THR A 462 5.23 -41.39 -11.51
CA THR A 462 6.22 -41.51 -12.59
C THR A 462 5.59 -41.26 -13.96
N TYR A 463 6.27 -40.45 -14.77
CA TYR A 463 6.08 -40.30 -16.20
C TYR A 463 6.24 -41.65 -16.92
N ALA A 464 5.15 -42.39 -17.10
CA ALA A 464 5.04 -43.50 -18.03
C ALA A 464 3.56 -43.88 -18.22
N ASP A 465 2.79 -43.02 -18.88
CA ASP A 465 1.83 -43.46 -19.90
C ASP A 465 1.32 -42.25 -20.68
N MET A 466 1.80 -42.12 -21.92
CA MET A 466 1.20 -41.25 -22.91
C MET A 466 -0.04 -41.95 -23.46
N GLY A 467 -1.19 -41.67 -22.85
CA GLY A 467 -2.50 -41.91 -23.47
C GLY A 467 -2.91 -40.68 -24.28
N GLU A 468 -3.19 -40.88 -25.57
CA GLU A 468 -3.56 -39.83 -26.53
C GLU A 468 -4.68 -38.90 -26.02
N PRO A 469 -4.62 -37.58 -26.31
CA PRO A 469 -5.71 -36.68 -25.98
C PRO A 469 -6.89 -36.97 -26.91
N THR A 470 -7.98 -37.48 -26.34
CA THR A 470 -9.26 -37.57 -27.04
C THR A 470 -9.74 -36.16 -27.40
N ASP A 471 -9.91 -35.97 -28.70
CA ASP A 471 -10.50 -34.85 -29.42
C ASP A 471 -11.86 -34.45 -28.84
N ASN A 472 -11.90 -33.41 -28.01
CA ASN A 472 -13.14 -32.80 -27.54
C ASN A 472 -12.97 -31.35 -27.09
N LEU A 473 -12.30 -30.51 -27.89
CA LEU A 473 -12.37 -29.05 -27.77
C LEU A 473 -12.04 -28.37 -29.12
N ARG A 474 -12.70 -28.79 -30.20
CA ARG A 474 -12.88 -27.95 -31.38
C ARG A 474 -14.12 -27.09 -31.19
N ARG A 475 -13.96 -25.90 -30.61
CA ARG A 475 -14.87 -24.76 -30.84
C ARG A 475 -14.18 -23.78 -31.78
N PRO A 476 -14.81 -23.36 -32.89
CA PRO A 476 -14.16 -22.52 -33.87
C PRO A 476 -13.99 -21.09 -33.35
N HIS A 477 -12.74 -20.65 -33.21
CA HIS A 477 -12.40 -19.22 -33.21
C HIS A 477 -12.53 -18.71 -34.66
N ASN A 478 -13.73 -18.25 -35.01
CA ASN A 478 -13.96 -17.28 -36.09
C ASN A 478 -15.41 -16.79 -36.02
N GLU A 479 -15.70 -15.91 -35.06
CA GLU A 479 -16.80 -14.95 -35.21
C GLU A 479 -16.16 -13.57 -35.35
N GLN A 480 -16.01 -13.17 -36.62
CA GLN A 480 -15.89 -11.77 -36.99
C GLN A 480 -17.05 -11.03 -36.34
N TRP A 481 -16.76 -9.99 -35.56
CA TRP A 481 -17.78 -9.05 -35.13
C TRP A 481 -18.39 -8.44 -36.39
N SER A 482 -19.59 -8.88 -36.74
CA SER A 482 -20.35 -8.30 -37.83
C SER A 482 -20.67 -6.87 -37.45
N THR A 483 -20.15 -5.93 -38.23
CA THR A 483 -20.64 -4.56 -38.28
C THR A 483 -22.11 -4.63 -38.73
N HIS A 484 -23.06 -4.43 -37.81
CA HIS A 484 -24.43 -4.13 -38.20
C HIS A 484 -24.43 -2.78 -38.93
N PRO A 485 -24.80 -2.70 -40.23
CA PRO A 485 -24.66 -1.48 -41.03
C PRO A 485 -25.57 -0.33 -40.59
N ASP A 486 -26.57 -0.59 -39.73
CA ASP A 486 -27.63 0.37 -39.40
C ASP A 486 -27.62 0.86 -37.95
N THR A 487 -26.51 0.71 -37.21
CA THR A 487 -26.43 1.29 -35.86
C THR A 487 -26.01 2.76 -35.96
N VAL A 488 -27.00 3.64 -36.09
CA VAL A 488 -26.78 5.09 -35.93
C VAL A 488 -26.41 5.35 -34.47
N LEU A 489 -25.14 5.69 -34.22
CA LEU A 489 -24.70 6.19 -32.92
C LEU A 489 -25.50 7.47 -32.60
N PRO A 490 -25.98 7.64 -31.36
CA PRO A 490 -26.72 8.85 -31.00
C PRO A 490 -25.85 10.08 -31.20
N ASP A 491 -26.44 11.11 -31.80
CA ASP A 491 -25.81 12.41 -32.03
C ASP A 491 -25.50 13.09 -30.68
N LEU A 492 -24.24 12.97 -30.25
CA LEU A 492 -23.75 13.52 -28.98
C LEU A 492 -23.75 15.06 -28.97
N GLU A 493 -23.88 15.74 -30.12
CA GLU A 493 -24.01 17.21 -30.16
C GLU A 493 -25.36 17.69 -29.59
N ARG A 494 -26.36 16.81 -29.47
CA ARG A 494 -27.67 17.12 -28.87
C ARG A 494 -27.72 16.96 -27.36
N LEU A 495 -26.67 16.41 -26.74
CA LEU A 495 -26.52 16.33 -25.28
C LEU A 495 -25.82 17.58 -24.75
N ARG A 496 -26.42 18.76 -25.00
CA ARG A 496 -26.07 19.97 -24.25
C ARG A 496 -26.99 20.06 -23.04
N VAL A 497 -26.41 20.32 -21.87
CA VAL A 497 -27.18 20.79 -20.71
C VAL A 497 -27.88 22.07 -21.17
N ARG A 498 -29.21 22.09 -21.19
CA ARG A 498 -29.96 23.31 -21.49
C ARG A 498 -29.69 24.29 -20.36
N GLU A 499 -29.22 25.49 -20.69
CA GLU A 499 -28.89 26.56 -19.71
C GLU A 499 -30.09 26.93 -18.79
N GLU A 500 -31.30 26.52 -19.15
CA GLU A 500 -32.55 26.84 -18.44
C GLU A 500 -33.00 25.78 -17.41
N GLU A 501 -32.35 24.60 -17.33
CA GLU A 501 -32.65 23.62 -16.28
C GLU A 501 -31.83 23.90 -15.01
N VAL A 502 -32.40 24.69 -14.10
CA VAL A 502 -31.93 24.75 -12.71
C VAL A 502 -32.06 23.35 -12.13
N LEU A 503 -30.94 22.64 -11.99
CA LEU A 503 -30.89 21.37 -11.28
C LEU A 503 -31.48 21.57 -9.89
N PRO A 504 -32.40 20.68 -9.42
CA PRO A 504 -32.99 20.84 -8.11
C PRO A 504 -31.89 20.84 -7.04
N GLU A 505 -31.97 21.78 -6.09
CA GLU A 505 -31.06 21.77 -4.94
C GLU A 505 -31.15 20.41 -4.25
N LEU A 506 -30.00 19.75 -4.16
CA LEU A 506 -29.92 18.44 -3.52
C LEU A 506 -30.25 18.60 -2.03
N PRO A 507 -31.00 17.67 -1.43
CA PRO A 507 -31.51 17.80 -0.05
C PRO A 507 -30.44 17.81 1.05
N TYR A 508 -29.15 17.81 0.71
CA TYR A 508 -28.04 17.74 1.66
C TYR A 508 -26.85 18.61 1.22
N PRO A 509 -26.18 19.31 2.15
CA PRO A 509 -25.04 20.16 1.83
C PRO A 509 -23.84 19.32 1.38
N ALA A 510 -23.28 19.66 0.21
CA ALA A 510 -22.00 19.12 -0.25
C ALA A 510 -20.85 19.67 0.60
N ILE A 511 -20.06 18.78 1.22
CA ILE A 511 -18.86 19.19 1.96
C ILE A 511 -17.71 19.32 0.95
N LYS A 512 -17.36 20.56 0.58
CA LYS A 512 -16.19 20.87 -0.25
C LYS A 512 -14.90 20.33 0.41
N GLY A 513 -14.01 19.72 -0.37
CA GLY A 513 -12.63 19.41 0.06
C GLY A 513 -12.27 17.94 0.33
N ARG A 514 -13.10 16.96 -0.04
CA ARG A 514 -12.71 15.53 -0.02
C ARG A 514 -12.67 14.95 -1.43
N TYR A 515 -11.46 14.87 -1.97
CA TYR A 515 -11.20 14.30 -3.30
C TYR A 515 -10.92 12.79 -3.19
N LEU A 516 -11.53 11.99 -4.07
CA LEU A 516 -11.08 10.62 -4.36
C LEU A 516 -9.88 10.72 -5.31
N ASN A 517 -8.83 9.94 -5.05
CA ASN A 517 -7.73 9.80 -6.01
C ASN A 517 -8.27 9.11 -7.27
N SER A 518 -8.20 9.78 -8.43
CA SER A 518 -8.65 9.25 -9.72
C SER A 518 -7.97 7.92 -10.06
N ALA A 519 -6.68 7.77 -9.71
CA ALA A 519 -5.93 6.53 -9.92
C ALA A 519 -6.47 5.35 -9.09
N ALA A 520 -7.16 5.60 -7.97
CA ALA A 520 -7.77 4.52 -7.17
C ALA A 520 -9.16 4.10 -7.71
N PHE A 521 -9.76 4.90 -8.60
CA PHE A 521 -11.06 4.61 -9.20
C PHE A 521 -10.91 3.82 -10.50
N ASP A 522 -9.90 4.12 -11.33
CA ASP A 522 -9.64 3.44 -12.60
C ASP A 522 -9.35 1.93 -12.45
N TYR A 523 -8.95 1.45 -11.27
CA TYR A 523 -8.68 0.04 -10.99
C TYR A 523 -9.74 -0.67 -10.13
N ARG A 524 -10.85 0.00 -9.81
CA ARG A 524 -11.97 -0.58 -9.02
C ARG A 524 -13.21 -0.91 -9.86
N LEU A 525 -13.17 -0.68 -11.17
CA LEU A 525 -14.21 -1.06 -12.13
C LEU A 525 -13.76 -2.21 -13.02
#